data_AF-A0A533SD08-F1
#
_entry.id   AF-A0A533SD08-F1
#
_cell.length_a   1.000
_cell.length_b   1.000
_cell.length_c   1.000
_cell.angle_alpha   90.00
_cell.angle_beta   90.00
_cell.angle_gamma   90.00
#
_symmetry.space_group_name_H-M   'P 1'
#
loop_
_entity.id
_entity.type
_entity.pdbx_description
1 polymer ?
#
loop_
_entity_poly.entity_id
_entity_poly.type
_entity_poly.pdbx_seq_one_letter_code
_entity_poly.pdbx_strand_id
1 'polypeptide(L)' 'MTRLDLTEEETLSLIAILESSLSELITETAATDNREYRDMLKEKKKFIRAMLERLQGNA' A
#
# COMPACT_ATOMS: atom_id res chain seq x y z
N MET A 1 -5.38 3.44 20.25
CA MET A 1 -5.32 3.37 18.78
C MET A 1 -6.45 4.21 18.24
N THR A 2 -6.14 5.21 17.42
CA THR A 2 -7.15 6.08 16.81
C THR A 2 -7.91 5.28 15.75
N ARG A 3 -9.24 5.21 15.87
CA ARG A 3 -10.11 4.65 14.84
C ARG A 3 -10.23 5.70 13.73
N LEU A 4 -9.88 5.32 12.52
CA LEU A 4 -10.15 6.14 11.33
C LEU A 4 -11.60 5.85 10.94
N ASP A 5 -12.50 6.76 11.27
CA ASP A 5 -13.88 6.72 10.76
C ASP A 5 -13.87 7.40 9.39
N LEU A 6 -13.70 6.58 8.35
CA LEU A 6 -13.77 7.01 6.95
C LEU A 6 -15.19 6.79 6.42
N THR A 7 -15.67 7.74 5.64
CA THR A 7 -16.83 7.53 4.77
C THR A 7 -16.52 6.52 3.67
N GLU A 8 -17.55 6.05 2.98
CA GLU A 8 -17.40 5.14 1.84
C GLU A 8 -16.56 5.79 0.72
N GLU A 9 -16.80 7.07 0.42
CA GLU A 9 -16.07 7.83 -0.59
C GLU A 9 -14.58 7.99 -0.22
N GLU A 10 -14.29 8.32 1.05
CA GLU A 10 -12.92 8.42 1.54
C GLU A 10 -12.22 7.05 1.52
N THR A 11 -12.93 5.98 1.83
CA THR A 11 -12.41 4.61 1.78
C THR A 11 -12.05 4.22 0.35
N LEU A 12 -12.94 4.47 -0.62
CA LEU A 12 -12.69 4.20 -2.03
C LEU A 12 -11.53 5.03 -2.58
N SER A 13 -11.48 6.32 -2.22
CA SER A 13 -10.40 7.21 -2.62
C SER A 13 -9.05 6.76 -2.05
N LEU A 14 -9.03 6.35 -0.78
CA LEU A 14 -7.83 5.84 -0.13
C LEU A 14 -7.37 4.53 -0.76
N ILE A 15 -8.30 3.61 -1.07
CA ILE A 15 -7.99 2.36 -1.78
C ILE A 15 -7.33 2.68 -3.12
N ALA A 16 -7.91 3.58 -3.93
CA ALA A 16 -7.37 3.94 -5.24
C ALA A 16 -5.94 4.53 -5.14
N ILE A 17 -5.69 5.40 -4.15
CA ILE A 17 -4.36 5.98 -3.90
C ILE A 17 -3.36 4.89 -3.51
N LEU A 18 -3.75 3.98 -2.63
CA LEU A 18 -2.90 2.88 -2.17
C LEU A 18 -2.60 1.88 -3.29
N GLU A 19 -3.56 1.57 -4.15
CA GLU A 19 -3.38 0.71 -5.32
C GLU A 19 -2.43 1.34 -6.35
N SER A 20 -2.57 2.64 -6.64
CA SER A 20 -1.65 3.36 -7.52
C SER A 20 -0.22 3.35 -6.95
N SER A 21 -0.08 3.66 -5.67
CA SER A 21 1.21 3.64 -4.97
C SER A 21 1.85 2.24 -5.01
N LEU A 22 1.04 1.18 -4.92
CA LEU A 22 1.51 -0.19 -5.00
C LEU A 22 2.09 -0.51 -6.39
N SER A 23 1.43 -0.03 -7.45
CA SER A 23 1.88 -0.21 -8.84
C SER A 23 3.23 0.48 -9.09
N GLU A 24 3.38 1.71 -8.59
CA GLU A 24 4.64 2.47 -8.68
C GLU A 24 5.77 1.75 -7.93
N LEU A 25 5.51 1.29 -6.69
CA LEU A 25 6.49 0.55 -5.89
C LEU A 25 6.93 -0.76 -6.56
N ILE A 26 6.03 -1.47 -7.26
CA ILE A 26 6.39 -2.68 -8.01
C ILE A 26 7.36 -2.34 -9.13
N THR A 27 7.08 -1.27 -9.87
CA THR A 27 7.91 -0.79 -10.97
C THR A 27 9.29 -0.37 -10.46
N GLU A 28 9.33 0.40 -9.38
CA GLU A 28 10.57 0.86 -8.75
C GLU A 28 11.41 -0.30 -8.18
N THR A 29 10.75 -1.28 -7.55
CA THR A 29 11.43 -2.48 -7.03
C THR A 29 12.11 -3.27 -8.15
N ALA A 30 11.45 -3.39 -9.31
CA ALA A 30 11.98 -4.09 -10.46
C ALA A 30 13.17 -3.36 -11.10
N ALA A 31 13.18 -2.02 -11.05
CA ALA A 31 14.25 -1.18 -11.60
C ALA A 31 15.44 -0.96 -10.64
N THR A 32 15.34 -1.39 -9.38
CA THR A 32 16.36 -1.15 -8.34
C THR A 32 17.36 -2.29 -8.25
N ASP A 33 18.66 -1.97 -8.38
CA ASP A 33 19.75 -2.92 -8.16
C ASP A 33 20.28 -2.95 -6.71
N ASN A 34 20.08 -1.87 -5.95
CA ASN A 34 20.45 -1.81 -4.54
C ASN A 34 19.57 -2.75 -3.68
N ARG A 35 20.21 -3.73 -3.05
CA ARG A 35 19.53 -4.75 -2.22
C ARG A 35 18.83 -4.15 -1.00
N GLU A 36 19.46 -3.26 -0.26
CA GLU A 36 18.86 -2.63 0.93
C GLU A 36 17.66 -1.78 0.55
N TYR A 37 17.76 -1.04 -0.56
CA TYR A 37 16.64 -0.25 -1.08
C TYR A 37 15.48 -1.16 -1.52
N ARG A 38 15.75 -2.28 -2.21
CA ARG A 38 14.71 -3.27 -2.54
C ARG A 38 14.03 -3.85 -1.31
N ASP A 39 14.77 -4.13 -0.24
CA ASP A 39 14.19 -4.69 0.98
C ASP A 39 13.29 -3.65 1.68
N MET A 40 13.67 -2.37 1.69
CA MET A 40 12.79 -1.28 2.13
C MET A 40 11.51 -1.19 1.27
N LEU A 41 11.63 -1.29 -0.06
CA LEU A 41 10.47 -1.25 -0.97
C LEU A 41 9.52 -2.45 -0.74
N LYS A 42 10.06 -3.65 -0.46
CA LYS A 42 9.24 -4.82 -0.10
C LYS A 42 8.46 -4.62 1.19
N GLU A 43 9.06 -4.04 2.22
CA GLU A 43 8.36 -3.75 3.47
C GLU A 43 7.25 -2.71 3.26
N LYS A 44 7.50 -1.66 2.48
CA LYS A 44 6.44 -0.70 2.08
C LYS A 44 5.30 -1.40 1.33
N LYS A 45 5.63 -2.28 0.38
CA LYS A 45 4.64 -3.07 -0.38
C LYS A 45 3.78 -3.94 0.53
N LYS A 46 4.40 -4.60 1.51
CA LYS A 46 3.73 -5.45 2.50
C LYS A 46 2.79 -4.62 3.39
N PHE A 47 3.23 -3.45 3.83
CA PHE A 47 2.42 -2.53 4.61
C PHE A 47 1.17 -2.07 3.84
N ILE A 48 1.33 -1.61 2.59
CA ILE A 48 0.21 -1.14 1.75
C ILE A 48 -0.80 -2.27 1.50
N ARG A 49 -0.33 -3.49 1.21
CA ARG A 49 -1.21 -4.66 1.05
C ARG A 49 -2.03 -4.95 2.29
N ALA A 50 -1.40 -4.96 3.46
CA ALA A 50 -2.10 -5.19 4.72
C ALA A 50 -3.12 -4.07 5.03
N MET A 51 -2.85 -2.83 4.62
CA MET A 51 -3.84 -1.75 4.71
C MET A 51 -5.02 -1.96 3.77
N LEU A 52 -4.77 -2.32 2.50
CA LEU A 52 -5.81 -2.60 1.53
C LEU A 52 -6.71 -3.76 1.96
N GLU A 53 -6.13 -4.85 2.47
CA GLU A 53 -6.89 -6.00 3.00
C GLU A 53 -7.86 -5.57 4.13
N ARG A 54 -7.39 -4.70 5.05
CA ARG A 54 -8.22 -4.17 6.14
C ARG A 54 -9.30 -3.22 5.65
N LEU A 55 -9.01 -2.37 4.66
CA LEU A 55 -9.96 -1.40 4.11
C LEU A 55 -11.03 -2.08 3.24
N GLN A 56 -10.68 -3.15 2.54
CA GLN A 56 -11.60 -3.94 1.70
C GLN A 56 -12.43 -4.95 2.50
N GLY A 57 -12.17 -5.10 3.81
CA GLY A 57 -12.86 -6.07 4.66
C GLY A 57 -12.48 -7.54 4.38
N ASN A 58 -11.33 -7.78 3.74
CA ASN A 58 -10.79 -9.11 3.43
C ASN A 58 -9.88 -9.67 4.56
N ALA A 59 -10.05 -9.18 5.80
CA ALA A 59 -9.21 -9.52 6.95
C ALA A 59 -9.78 -10.66 7.81
#